data_AF-A0A0K0DNL9-F1
#
_entry.id   AF-A0A0K0DNL9-F1
#
_cell.length_a   1.000
_cell.length_b   1.000
_cell.length_c   1.000
_cell.angle_alpha   90.00
_cell.angle_beta   90.00
_cell.angle_gamma   90.00
#
_symmetry.space_group_name_H-M   'P 1'
#
loop_
_entity.id
_entity.type
_entity.pdbx_description
1 polymer ?
#
loop_
_entity_poly.entity_id
_entity_poly.type
_entity_poly.pdbx_seq_one_letter_code
_entity_poly.pdbx_strand_id
1 'polypeptide(L)'
;MNMAMMTTCIIVSNTVTAICRMAGNCMLNPAMNIEAIPATALTISGTLTTTNIIMANWSREMWQGVVNRVIRMLASGPFAANFVSAVATVS
;
A
#
# COMPACT_ATOMS: atom_id res chain seq x y z
N MET A 1 -27.85 5.54 16.17
CA MET A 1 -26.51 5.40 16.80
C MET A 1 -25.62 4.70 15.77
N ASN A 2 -24.64 5.39 15.20
CA ASN A 2 -23.73 4.79 14.22
C ASN A 2 -22.71 3.94 14.99
N MET A 3 -22.88 2.62 14.96
CA MET A 3 -21.93 1.69 15.56
C MET A 3 -20.70 1.71 14.66
N ALA A 4 -19.62 2.37 15.09
CA ALA A 4 -18.36 2.34 14.36
C ALA A 4 -17.94 0.87 14.20
N MET A 5 -17.95 0.36 12.97
CA MET A 5 -17.46 -0.98 12.64
C MET A 5 -15.95 -0.98 12.90
N MET A 6 -15.54 -1.32 14.12
CA MET A 6 -14.14 -1.45 14.49
C MET A 6 -13.50 -2.56 13.66
N THR A 7 -12.47 -2.20 12.89
CA THR A 7 -11.70 -3.12 12.06
C THR A 7 -10.43 -3.52 12.82
N THR A 8 -10.16 -4.81 12.94
CA THR A 8 -8.94 -5.35 13.56
C THR A 8 -8.01 -5.90 12.49
N CYS A 9 -6.71 -5.65 12.58
CA CYS A 9 -5.71 -6.19 11.66
C CYS A 9 -5.22 -7.57 12.12
N ILE A 10 -5.09 -8.51 11.19
CA ILE A 10 -4.42 -9.80 11.42
C ILE A 10 -2.96 -9.63 11.02
N ILE A 11 -2.04 -9.82 11.98
CA ILE A 11 -0.60 -9.60 11.80
C ILE A 11 0.13 -10.94 11.86
N VAL A 12 0.91 -11.25 10.82
CA VAL A 12 1.82 -12.40 10.78
C VAL A 12 3.23 -11.87 10.53
N SER A 13 4.17 -12.20 11.41
CA SER A 13 5.58 -11.79 11.27
C SER A 13 5.77 -10.28 11.03
N ASN A 14 4.98 -9.45 11.74
CA ASN A 14 4.93 -7.98 11.62
C ASN A 14 4.28 -7.42 10.34
N THR A 15 3.67 -8.26 9.51
CA THR A 15 2.94 -7.83 8.31
C THR A 15 1.45 -8.03 8.52
N VAL A 16 0.64 -7.01 8.18
CA VAL A 16 -0.82 -7.17 8.10
C VAL A 16 -1.13 -8.06 6.90
N THR A 17 -1.79 -9.20 7.12
CA THR A 17 -2.11 -10.17 6.07
C THR A 17 -3.59 -10.18 5.71
N ALA A 18 -4.44 -9.75 6.63
CA ALA A 18 -5.88 -9.64 6.45
C ALA A 18 -6.48 -8.65 7.46
N ILE A 19 -7.73 -8.28 7.25
CA ILE A 19 -8.51 -7.49 8.21
C ILE A 19 -9.72 -8.28 8.70
N CYS A 20 -10.26 -7.88 9.83
CA CYS A 20 -11.48 -8.44 10.38
C CYS A 20 -12.45 -7.30 10.74
N ARG A 21 -13.64 -7.32 10.16
CA ARG A 21 -14.58 -6.18 10.17
C ARG A 21 -15.55 -6.16 11.37
N MET A 22 -15.29 -6.96 12.40
CA MET A 22 -16.15 -7.05 13.58
C MET A 22 -15.29 -7.03 14.85
N ALA A 23 -15.35 -5.92 15.60
CA ALA A 23 -14.67 -5.81 16.89
C ALA A 23 -15.03 -6.99 17.81
N GLY A 24 -14.01 -7.70 18.28
CA GLY A 24 -14.16 -8.72 19.32
C GLY A 24 -14.60 -10.11 18.86
N ASN A 25 -14.87 -10.34 17.55
CA ASN A 25 -15.31 -11.65 17.05
C ASN A 25 -14.53 -12.13 15.81
N CYS A 26 -13.21 -11.94 15.82
CA CYS A 26 -12.30 -12.42 14.78
C CYS A 26 -11.89 -13.87 15.07
N MET A 27 -12.81 -14.81 14.88
CA MET A 27 -12.49 -16.23 14.97
C MET A 27 -11.73 -16.66 13.71
N LEU A 28 -10.53 -17.23 13.87
CA LEU A 28 -9.77 -17.80 12.75
C LEU A 28 -10.38 -19.13 12.26
N ASN A 29 -11.17 -19.78 13.11
CA ASN A 29 -11.87 -21.02 12.82
C ASN A 29 -13.22 -21.07 13.56
N PRO A 30 -14.36 -20.98 12.88
CA PRO A 30 -14.53 -20.74 11.44
C PRO A 30 -14.09 -19.31 11.07
N ALA A 31 -13.49 -19.12 9.89
CA ALA A 31 -12.96 -17.85 9.38
C ALA A 31 -14.06 -16.83 9.02
N MET A 32 -14.99 -16.58 9.94
CA MET A 32 -16.07 -15.62 9.76
C MET A 32 -15.50 -14.21 9.93
N ASN A 33 -15.91 -13.31 9.04
CA ASN A 33 -15.56 -11.88 9.08
C ASN A 33 -14.09 -11.54 8.76
N ILE A 34 -13.29 -12.50 8.30
CA ILE A 34 -11.95 -12.25 7.75
C ILE A 34 -12.09 -11.77 6.31
N GLU A 35 -11.55 -10.60 6.01
CA GLU A 35 -11.57 -9.98 4.69
C GLU A 35 -10.16 -9.66 4.21
N ALA A 36 -9.98 -9.58 2.89
CA ALA A 36 -8.73 -9.09 2.31
C ALA A 36 -8.49 -7.62 2.69
N ILE A 37 -7.21 -7.21 2.69
CA ILE A 37 -6.83 -5.82 2.94
C ILE A 37 -7.46 -4.93 1.85
N PRO A 38 -8.17 -3.85 2.22
CA PRO A 38 -8.81 -2.98 1.24
C PRO A 38 -7.74 -2.32 0.35
N ALA A 39 -8.06 -2.16 -0.93
CA ALA A 39 -7.13 -1.58 -1.91
C ALA A 39 -6.64 -0.17 -1.52
N THR A 40 -7.45 0.59 -0.77
CA THR A 40 -7.08 1.91 -0.24
C THR A 40 -5.93 1.86 0.75
N ALA A 41 -5.73 0.75 1.46
CA ALA A 41 -4.59 0.53 2.35
C ALA A 41 -3.34 -0.01 1.62
N LEU A 42 -3.50 -0.47 0.37
CA LEU A 42 -2.42 -0.97 -0.48
C LEU A 42 -1.93 0.07 -1.49
N THR A 43 -2.57 1.25 -1.53
CA THR A 43 -2.27 2.31 -2.50
C THR A 43 -1.66 3.51 -1.78
N ILE A 44 -0.55 4.01 -2.31
CA ILE A 44 0.07 5.27 -1.89
C ILE A 44 -0.03 6.23 -3.07
N SER A 45 -0.61 7.40 -2.84
CA SER A 45 -0.70 8.48 -3.83
C SER A 45 -0.22 9.80 -3.23
N GLY A 46 0.21 10.72 -4.08
CA GLY A 46 0.70 12.02 -3.67
C GLY A 46 1.18 12.86 -4.84
N THR A 47 1.60 14.09 -4.54
CA THR A 47 2.12 15.03 -5.54
C THR A 47 3.61 15.24 -5.30
N LEU A 48 4.39 15.13 -6.37
CA LEU A 48 5.80 15.49 -6.36
C LEU A 48 5.95 16.92 -6.91
N THR A 49 6.55 17.79 -6.10
CA THR A 49 6.88 19.17 -6.51
C THR A 49 8.39 19.30 -6.63
N THR A 50 8.84 19.95 -7.70
CA THR A 50 10.27 20.23 -7.91
C THR A 50 10.47 21.72 -8.18
N THR A 51 11.58 22.26 -7.69
CA THR A 51 12.06 23.61 -8.01
C THR A 51 13.04 23.61 -9.18
N ASN A 52 13.49 22.43 -9.61
CA ASN A 52 14.41 22.29 -10.72
C ASN A 52 13.65 22.46 -12.05
N ILE A 53 13.97 23.53 -12.79
CA ILE A 53 13.28 23.88 -14.04
C ILE A 53 13.44 22.82 -15.13
N ILE A 54 14.54 22.05 -15.13
CA ILE A 54 14.75 20.97 -16.11
C ILE A 54 13.78 19.83 -15.79
N MET A 55 13.71 19.41 -14.52
CA MET A 55 12.80 18.33 -14.08
C MET A 55 11.32 18.73 -14.21
N ALA A 56 10.99 20.01 -14.03
CA ALA A 56 9.62 20.50 -14.22
C ALA A 56 9.15 20.33 -15.68
N ASN A 57 10.07 20.34 -16.65
CA ASN A 57 9.79 20.13 -18.06
C ASN A 57 9.97 18.67 -18.52
N TRP A 58 10.21 17.74 -17.60
CA TRP A 58 10.32 16.33 -17.95
C TRP A 58 8.98 15.76 -18.41
N SER A 59 9.05 14.90 -19.42
CA SER A 59 7.90 14.12 -19.88
C SER A 59 7.38 13.17 -18.80
N ARG A 60 6.15 12.69 -18.97
CA ARG A 60 5.55 11.67 -18.10
C ARG A 60 6.39 10.40 -18.07
N GLU A 61 6.98 10.02 -19.19
CA GLU A 61 7.83 8.83 -19.34
C GLU A 61 9.13 8.95 -18.52
N MET A 62 9.72 10.15 -18.49
CA MET A 62 10.90 10.42 -17.66
C MET A 62 10.55 10.32 -16.17
N TRP A 63 9.43 10.91 -15.73
CA TRP A 63 8.94 10.79 -14.36
C TRP A 63 8.57 9.34 -14.00
N GLN A 64 7.97 8.61 -14.94
CA GLN A 64 7.68 7.18 -14.79
C GLN A 64 8.97 6.39 -14.55
N GLY A 65 10.06 6.75 -15.24
CA GLY A 65 11.39 6.18 -15.00
C GLY A 65 11.90 6.38 -13.56
N VAL A 66 11.66 7.57 -12.98
CA VAL A 66 12.03 7.88 -11.58
C VAL A 66 11.24 6.99 -10.61
N VAL A 67 9.91 6.97 -10.70
CA VAL A 67 9.08 6.20 -9.76
C VAL A 67 9.30 4.69 -9.93
N ASN A 68 9.56 4.20 -11.14
CA ASN A 68 9.95 2.81 -11.37
C ASN A 68 11.28 2.46 -10.68
N ARG A 69 12.24 3.40 -10.66
CA ARG A 69 13.49 3.21 -9.92
C ARG A 69 13.23 3.15 -8.41
N VAL A 70 12.35 3.99 -7.88
CA VAL A 70 11.95 3.93 -6.45
C VAL A 70 11.37 2.57 -6.10
N ILE A 71 10.43 2.05 -6.90
CA ILE A 71 9.86 0.71 -6.69
C ILE A 71 10.95 -0.37 -6.70
N ARG A 72 11.87 -0.34 -7.68
CA ARG A 72 12.99 -1.29 -7.71
C ARG A 72 13.88 -1.21 -6.47
N MET A 73 14.17 -0.01 -5.99
CA MET A 73 14.96 0.19 -4.77
C MET A 73 14.25 -0.41 -3.55
N LEU A 74 12.94 -0.17 -3.41
CA LEU A 74 12.11 -0.74 -2.34
C LEU A 74 12.05 -2.27 -2.42
N ALA A 75 11.86 -2.82 -3.62
CA ALA A 75 11.83 -4.26 -3.88
C ALA A 75 13.18 -4.95 -3.66
N SER A 76 14.30 -4.22 -3.71
CA SER A 76 15.65 -4.73 -3.41
C SER A 76 16.08 -4.51 -1.96
N GLY A 77 15.32 -3.72 -1.19
CA GLY A 77 15.70 -3.28 0.15
C GLY A 77 15.14 -4.15 1.28
N PRO A 78 15.23 -3.67 2.54
CA PRO A 78 14.71 -4.38 3.72
C PRO A 78 13.21 -4.71 3.67
N PHE A 79 12.45 -4.04 2.80
CA PHE A 79 11.02 -4.24 2.61
C PHE A 79 10.67 -5.02 1.34
N ALA A 80 11.64 -5.71 0.72
CA ALA A 80 11.48 -6.42 -0.56
C ALA A 80 10.17 -7.22 -0.68
N ALA A 81 9.84 -8.01 0.34
CA ALA A 81 8.64 -8.86 0.36
C ALA A 81 7.33 -8.06 0.23
N ASN A 82 7.28 -6.83 0.74
CA ASN A 82 6.09 -5.97 0.68
C ASN A 82 5.95 -5.25 -0.67
N PHE A 83 7.02 -5.13 -1.44
CA PHE A 83 7.06 -4.36 -2.70
C PHE A 83 7.36 -5.22 -3.94
N VAL A 84 7.48 -6.54 -3.80
CA VAL A 84 7.83 -7.45 -4.90
C VAL A 84 6.86 -7.37 -6.09
N SER A 85 5.58 -7.10 -5.82
CA SER A 85 4.52 -6.95 -6.82
C SER A 85 4.02 -5.51 -6.95
N ALA A 86 4.72 -4.53 -6.36
CA ALA A 86 4.30 -3.15 -6.41
C ALA A 86 4.48 -2.57 -7.82
N VAL A 87 3.53 -1.72 -8.22
CA VAL A 87 3.56 -0.99 -9.48
C VAL A 87 3.36 0.49 -9.17
N ALA A 88 4.11 1.35 -9.85
CA ALA A 88 3.95 2.80 -9.75
C ALA A 88 3.43 3.37 -11.07
N THR A 89 2.63 4.42 -10.99
CA THR A 89 2.12 5.16 -12.14
C THR A 89 2.21 6.65 -11.88
N VAL A 90 2.65 7.41 -12.89
CA VAL A 90 2.50 8.87 -12.93
C VAL A 90 1.21 9.17 -13.70
N SER A 91 0.36 10.08 -13.23
CA SER A 91 -0.93 10.43 -13.84
C SER A 91 -1.04 11.91 -14.13
#